data_AF-W1Y7U9-F1
#
_entry.id   AF-W1Y7U9-F1
#
_cell.length_a   1.000
_cell.length_b   1.000
_cell.length_c   1.000
_cell.angle_alpha   90.00
_cell.angle_beta   90.00
_cell.angle_gamma   90.00
#
_symmetry.space_group_name_H-M   'P 1'
#
loop_
_entity.id
_entity.type
_entity.pdbx_description
1 polymer ?
#
loop_
_entity_poly.entity_id
_entity_poly.type
_entity_poly.pdbx_seq_one_letter_code
_entity_poly.pdbx_strand_id
1 'polypeptide(L)'
;GVMGLQIIRNEKTVDPKDSSSTPIIQIESAMGGAIEIFEGATCICVDRSRFLPVKTTNELLLLRSDVYDLDDSAHLVKMTDDTCAIDLDK
;
A
#
# COMPACT_ATOMS: atom_id res chain seq x y z
N GLY A 1 -9.85 21.74 -13.87
CA GLY A 1 -10.75 20.76 -14.51
C GLY A 1 -11.04 19.66 -13.51
N VAL A 2 -12.20 19.00 -13.61
CA VAL A 2 -12.53 17.81 -12.81
C VAL A 2 -11.94 16.60 -13.51
N MET A 3 -11.14 15.79 -12.82
CA MET A 3 -10.69 14.49 -13.33
C MET A 3 -11.80 13.46 -13.09
N GLY A 4 -12.32 12.85 -14.15
CA GLY A 4 -13.40 11.87 -14.09
C GLY A 4 -12.97 10.51 -13.54
N LEU A 5 -12.34 10.49 -12.36
CA LEU A 5 -11.86 9.27 -11.72
C LEU A 5 -13.04 8.43 -11.23
N GLN A 6 -12.88 7.10 -11.30
CA GLN A 6 -13.83 6.16 -10.73
C GLN A 6 -13.99 6.42 -9.22
N ILE A 7 -15.25 6.45 -8.78
CA ILE A 7 -15.60 6.56 -7.37
C ILE A 7 -15.58 5.19 -6.72
N ILE A 8 -14.91 5.09 -5.58
CA ILE A 8 -14.89 3.94 -4.69
C ILE A 8 -15.76 4.27 -3.48
N ARG A 9 -16.76 3.41 -3.23
CA ARG A 9 -17.69 3.51 -2.09
C ARG A 9 -17.25 2.53 -1.01
N ASN A 10 -16.64 3.03 0.07
CA ASN A 10 -16.22 2.22 1.20
C ASN A 10 -17.16 2.40 2.39
N GLU A 11 -17.73 1.29 2.89
CA GLU A 11 -18.52 1.31 4.12
C GLU A 11 -17.60 1.22 5.34
N LYS A 12 -17.76 2.14 6.29
CA LYS A 12 -16.94 2.26 7.50
C LYS A 12 -17.80 2.73 8.67
N THR A 13 -17.24 2.72 9.86
CA THR A 13 -17.76 3.43 11.03
C THR A 13 -17.03 4.78 11.17
N VAL A 14 -17.69 5.78 11.74
CA VAL A 14 -17.12 7.14 11.90
C VAL A 14 -15.87 7.13 12.80
N ASP A 15 -15.86 6.30 13.84
CA ASP A 15 -14.65 5.95 14.58
C ASP A 15 -14.17 4.56 14.10
N PRO A 16 -13.03 4.48 13.39
CA PRO A 16 -12.48 3.20 12.92
C PRO A 16 -12.05 2.24 14.04
N LYS A 17 -11.90 2.73 15.28
CA LYS A 17 -11.54 1.91 16.45
C LYS A 17 -12.77 1.41 17.22
N ASP A 18 -13.94 1.99 16.98
CA ASP A 18 -15.20 1.63 17.60
C ASP A 18 -16.22 1.18 16.54
N SER A 19 -16.41 -0.14 16.46
CA SER A 19 -17.34 -0.77 15.52
C SER A 19 -18.81 -0.48 15.82
N SER A 20 -19.14 0.06 17.00
CA SER A 20 -20.50 0.48 17.36
C SER A 20 -20.83 1.91 16.94
N SER A 21 -19.83 2.69 16.54
CA SER A 21 -20.01 4.08 16.12
C SER A 21 -20.77 4.19 14.79
N THR A 22 -21.31 5.37 14.50
CA THR A 22 -22.23 5.61 13.39
C THR A 22 -21.67 5.07 12.06
N PRO A 23 -22.41 4.21 11.33
CA PRO A 23 -22.02 3.78 9.99
C PRO A 23 -22.02 4.95 9.01
N ILE A 24 -21.00 5.01 8.17
CA ILE A 24 -20.80 6.04 7.15
C ILE A 24 -20.35 5.42 5.82
N ILE A 25 -20.39 6.23 4.77
CA ILE A 25 -19.79 5.93 3.48
C ILE A 25 -18.58 6.85 3.30
N GLN A 26 -17.40 6.25 3.14
CA GLN A 26 -16.17 6.93 2.75
C GLN A 26 -16.05 6.89 1.22
N ILE A 27 -16.10 8.06 0.60
CA ILE A 27 -15.97 8.22 -0.84
C ILE A 27 -14.50 8.47 -1.18
N GLU A 28 -13.94 7.59 -2.00
CA GLU A 28 -12.53 7.62 -2.39
C GLU A 28 -12.39 7.57 -3.92
N SER A 29 -11.18 7.90 -4.38
CA SER A 29 -10.72 7.63 -5.75
C SER A 29 -9.28 7.16 -5.66
N ALA A 30 -8.86 6.26 -6.56
CA ALA A 30 -7.47 5.81 -6.61
C ALA A 30 -6.69 6.64 -7.64
N MET A 31 -5.50 7.15 -7.25
CA MET A 31 -4.64 7.90 -8.18
C MET A 31 -4.29 7.09 -9.44
N GLY A 32 -4.17 5.77 -9.30
CA GLY A 32 -3.88 4.86 -10.43
C GLY A 32 -4.99 4.80 -11.47
N GLY A 33 -6.25 5.11 -11.11
CA GLY A 33 -7.37 5.16 -12.05
C GLY A 33 -7.22 6.28 -13.09
N ALA A 34 -6.32 7.24 -12.86
CA ALA A 34 -6.01 8.28 -13.83
C ALA A 34 -5.39 7.72 -15.12
N ILE A 35 -4.83 6.50 -15.09
CA ILE A 35 -4.28 5.83 -16.28
C ILE A 35 -5.29 5.72 -17.43
N GLU A 36 -6.59 5.66 -17.14
CA GLU A 36 -7.65 5.55 -18.14
C GLU A 36 -7.97 6.89 -18.82
N ILE A 37 -7.52 8.01 -18.26
CA ILE A 37 -7.92 9.36 -18.67
C ILE A 37 -6.87 9.99 -19.60
N PHE A 38 -5.59 9.63 -19.45
CA PHE A 38 -4.51 10.25 -20.20
C PHE A 38 -4.21 9.47 -21.50
N GLU A 39 -4.31 10.17 -22.63
CA GLU A 39 -3.86 9.62 -23.91
C GLU A 39 -2.38 9.25 -23.85
N GLY A 40 -2.05 8.03 -24.28
CA GLY A 40 -0.67 7.52 -24.27
C GLY A 40 -0.17 7.02 -22.89
N ALA A 41 -1.02 6.96 -21.87
CA ALA A 41 -0.64 6.36 -20.59
C ALA A 41 -0.19 4.90 -20.75
N THR A 42 0.87 4.50 -20.07
CA THR A 42 1.51 3.19 -20.21
C THR A 42 2.02 2.67 -18.87
N CYS A 43 1.92 1.35 -18.67
CA CYS A 43 2.53 0.66 -17.54
C CYS A 43 3.95 0.19 -17.90
N ILE A 44 4.90 0.35 -16.98
CA ILE A 44 6.25 -0.19 -17.10
C ILE A 44 6.46 -1.20 -15.96
N CYS A 45 6.83 -2.42 -16.30
CA CYS A 45 7.22 -3.42 -15.31
C CYS A 45 8.57 -3.03 -14.68
N VAL A 46 8.62 -3.02 -13.36
CA VAL A 46 9.82 -2.71 -12.58
C VAL A 46 10.19 -3.88 -11.68
N ASP A 47 11.45 -3.95 -11.27
CA ASP A 47 11.91 -4.95 -10.32
C ASP A 47 11.22 -4.80 -8.95
N ARG A 48 11.12 -5.90 -8.19
CA ARG A 48 10.49 -5.94 -6.87
C ARG A 48 11.11 -4.95 -5.88
N SER A 49 12.40 -4.66 -5.99
CA SER A 49 13.12 -3.67 -5.17
C SER A 49 12.50 -2.27 -5.22
N ARG A 50 11.72 -1.94 -6.25
CA ARG A 50 11.07 -0.63 -6.39
C ARG A 50 9.78 -0.49 -5.58
N PHE A 51 9.27 -1.58 -4.98
CA PHE A 51 8.02 -1.56 -4.22
C PHE A 51 8.04 -2.52 -3.02
N LEU A 52 8.26 -1.93 -1.83
CA LEU A 52 8.24 -2.62 -0.53
C LEU A 52 7.02 -2.15 0.29
N PRO A 53 5.82 -2.70 0.05
CA PRO A 53 4.61 -2.24 0.71
C PRO A 53 4.55 -2.65 2.18
N VAL A 54 4.06 -1.75 3.04
CA VAL A 54 3.71 -2.04 4.43
C VAL A 54 2.23 -1.83 4.60
N LYS A 55 1.45 -2.91 4.69
CA LYS A 55 -0.02 -2.85 4.80
C LYS A 55 -0.51 -3.39 6.13
N THR A 56 0.25 -4.29 6.72
CA THR A 56 -0.02 -4.93 7.99
C THR A 56 1.24 -4.91 8.86
N THR A 57 1.08 -5.32 10.11
CA THR A 57 2.20 -5.50 11.03
C THR A 57 3.13 -6.64 10.59
N ASN A 58 2.66 -7.59 9.77
CA ASN A 58 3.49 -8.67 9.25
C ASN A 58 4.60 -8.12 8.35
N GLU A 59 4.27 -7.26 7.39
CA GLU A 59 5.29 -6.63 6.54
C GLU A 59 6.18 -5.68 7.34
N LEU A 60 5.62 -4.98 8.33
CA LEU A 60 6.40 -4.08 9.19
C LEU A 60 7.46 -4.84 9.99
N LEU A 61 7.12 -6.03 10.52
CA LEU A 61 8.07 -6.86 11.25
C LEU A 61 9.21 -7.31 10.34
N LEU A 62 8.90 -7.74 9.11
CA LEU A 62 9.91 -8.17 8.14
C LEU A 62 10.87 -7.02 7.77
N LEU A 63 10.35 -5.81 7.56
CA LEU A 63 11.15 -4.65 7.16
C LEU A 63 11.98 -4.07 8.31
N ARG A 64 11.61 -4.37 9.55
CA ARG A 64 12.36 -3.97 10.76
C ARG A 64 13.37 -5.02 11.22
N SER A 65 13.32 -6.24 10.69
CA SER A 65 14.32 -7.26 11.00
C SER A 65 15.59 -7.05 10.17
N ASP A 66 16.60 -7.86 10.43
CA ASP A 66 17.88 -7.91 9.70
C ASP A 66 17.76 -8.44 8.25
N VAL A 67 16.56 -8.82 7.80
CA VAL A 67 16.29 -9.19 6.41
C VAL A 67 16.43 -7.96 5.49
N TYR A 68 16.22 -6.76 6.03
CA TYR A 68 16.33 -5.50 5.30
C TYR A 68 17.24 -4.51 6.03
N ASP A 69 18.01 -3.73 5.27
CA ASP A 69 18.82 -2.62 5.79
C ASP A 69 18.82 -1.45 4.81
N LEU A 70 19.36 -0.31 5.22
CA LEU A 70 19.54 0.86 4.38
C LEU A 70 20.86 0.79 3.60
N ASP A 71 20.79 1.05 2.29
CA ASP A 71 21.98 1.30 1.49
C ASP A 71 22.52 2.74 1.71
N ASP A 72 23.65 3.07 1.09
CA ASP A 72 24.28 4.40 1.17
C ASP A 72 23.38 5.54 0.65
N SER A 73 22.33 5.21 -0.12
CA SER A 73 21.33 6.14 -0.64
C SER A 73 20.05 6.17 0.19
N ALA A 74 20.06 5.53 1.37
CA ALA A 74 18.91 5.37 2.27
C ALA A 74 17.71 4.65 1.63
N HIS A 75 17.94 3.76 0.66
CA HIS A 75 16.94 2.80 0.21
C HIS A 75 16.94 1.58 1.10
N LEU A 76 15.75 1.06 1.37
CA LEU A 76 15.64 -0.22 2.05
C LEU A 76 15.91 -1.36 1.05
N VAL A 77 16.94 -2.16 1.31
CA VAL A 77 17.42 -3.25 0.46
C VAL A 77 17.41 -4.57 1.22
N LYS A 78 17.16 -5.67 0.52
CA LYS A 78 17.15 -7.00 1.11
C LYS A 78 18.58 -7.51 1.30
N MET A 79 18.90 -8.00 2.50
CA MET A 79 20.25 -8.43 2.89
C MET A 79 20.45 -9.95 2.83
N THR A 80 19.37 -10.71 2.72
CA THR A 80 19.38 -12.17 2.75
C THR A 80 18.96 -12.78 1.41
N ASP A 81 19.39 -14.02 1.14
CA ASP A 81 18.93 -14.76 -0.05
C ASP A 81 17.47 -15.18 0.07
N ASP A 82 17.04 -15.56 1.28
CA ASP A 82 15.68 -16.01 1.60
C ASP A 82 14.92 -15.05 2.53
N THR A 83 13.59 -15.08 2.48
CA THR A 83 12.71 -14.39 3.44
C THR A 83 11.86 -15.38 4.21
N CYS A 84 11.50 -15.08 5.44
CA CYS A 84 10.46 -15.81 6.15
C CYS A 84 9.06 -15.29 5.79
N ALA A 85 8.09 -16.19 5.80
CA ALA A 85 6.68 -15.79 5.86
C ALA A 85 6.35 -15.38 7.30
N ILE A 86 5.71 -14.23 7.48
CA ILE A 86 5.30 -13.72 8.77
C ILE A 86 3.77 -13.75 8.84
N ASP A 87 3.25 -14.36 9.90
CA ASP A 87 1.83 -14.42 10.21
C ASP A 87 1.63 -14.12 11.70
N LEU A 88 1.25 -12.88 12.01
CA LEU A 88 0.90 -12.44 13.36
C LEU A 88 -0.60 -12.58 13.58
N ASP A 89 -1.01 -12.79 14.83
CA ASP A 89 -2.40 -12.77 15.22
C ASP A 89 -3.06 -11.40 14.96
N LYS A 90 -4.39 -11.43 14.80
CA LYS A 90 -5.20 -10.24 14.49
C LYS A 90 -5.84 -9.65 15.74
#